data_AF-A0A2G2JDU2-F1
#
_entry.id   AF-A0A2G2JDU2-F1
#
_cell.length_a   1.000
_cell.length_b   1.000
_cell.length_c   1.000
_cell.angle_alpha   90.00
_cell.angle_beta   90.00
_cell.angle_gamma   90.00
#
_symmetry.space_group_name_H-M   'P 1'
#
loop_
_entity.id
_entity.type
_entity.pdbx_description
1 polymer ?
#
loop_
_entity_poly.entity_id
_entity_poly.type
_entity_poly.pdbx_seq_one_letter_code
_entity_poly.pdbx_strand_id
1 'polypeptide(L)'
;MKNSQAYPFLLTAALLLPCSAMAGTDSNDVYLHVNGITDCTFEVTAHDSTKDYDGTTAKAESGKCKITVKADRKKSSGVADWFADQVGTGNAIACDSSGPMPDKLNFAVEGTLVITQGDKVTTCENLVLAQGNIAVAFTNNWWLGSPDVKSGGVPYIGPLLQSCSSGGRLPQVVTYSPPQPCVNNFNLVVE
;
A
#
# COMPACT_ATOMS: atom_id res chain seq x y z
N MET A 1 -60.51 26.41 51.78
CA MET A 1 -59.10 26.79 51.52
C MET A 1 -58.62 25.92 50.36
N LYS A 2 -58.21 26.56 49.25
CA LYS A 2 -57.76 25.92 48.01
C LYS A 2 -56.40 25.26 48.26
N ASN A 3 -56.21 24.01 47.84
CA ASN A 3 -54.87 23.46 47.63
C ASN A 3 -54.76 22.96 46.19
N SER A 4 -53.96 23.69 45.40
CA SER A 4 -53.59 23.43 44.02
C SER A 4 -52.71 22.19 43.88
N GLN A 5 -52.80 21.59 42.70
CA GLN A 5 -51.99 20.51 42.15
C GLN A 5 -50.49 20.82 42.12
N ALA A 6 -49.66 19.77 42.17
CA ALA A 6 -48.39 19.72 41.47
C ALA A 6 -48.09 18.27 41.03
N TYR A 7 -48.14 18.04 39.71
CA TYR A 7 -47.65 16.81 39.07
C TYR A 7 -46.13 16.78 39.11
N PRO A 8 -45.48 15.62 39.31
CA PRO A 8 -44.03 15.52 39.14
C PRO A 8 -43.72 15.55 37.64
N PHE A 9 -43.00 16.59 37.25
CA PHE A 9 -42.39 16.78 35.94
C PHE A 9 -41.25 15.74 35.79
N LEU A 10 -41.46 14.69 35.00
CA LEU A 10 -40.38 13.80 34.58
C LEU A 10 -39.54 14.54 33.52
N LEU A 11 -38.39 15.09 33.92
CA LEU A 11 -37.35 15.51 33.00
C LEU A 11 -36.75 14.27 32.33
N THR A 12 -37.17 13.98 31.10
CA THR A 12 -36.41 13.11 30.20
C THR A 12 -35.18 13.87 29.73
N ALA A 13 -34.02 13.54 30.30
CA ALA A 13 -32.73 13.96 29.75
C ALA A 13 -32.57 13.29 28.38
N ALA A 14 -32.72 14.06 27.30
CA ALA A 14 -32.35 13.63 25.96
C ALA A 14 -30.83 13.45 25.93
N LEU A 15 -30.38 12.19 25.86
CA LEU A 15 -28.99 11.86 25.60
C LEU A 15 -28.66 12.33 24.18
N LEU A 16 -28.04 13.50 24.06
CA LEU A 16 -27.34 13.89 22.84
C LEU A 16 -26.12 12.97 22.71
N LEU A 17 -26.27 11.87 21.96
CA LEU A 17 -25.14 11.09 21.49
C LEU A 17 -24.33 12.00 20.55
N PRO A 18 -23.08 12.36 20.90
CA PRO A 18 -22.23 13.01 19.91
C PRO A 18 -22.03 12.00 18.79
N CYS A 19 -22.52 12.36 17.59
CA CYS A 19 -22.15 11.68 16.35
C CYS A 19 -20.65 11.85 16.21
N SER A 20 -19.90 10.88 16.72
CA SER A 20 -18.49 10.74 16.40
C SER A 20 -18.47 10.42 14.92
N ALA A 21 -18.06 11.37 14.08
CA ALA A 21 -17.73 11.08 12.71
C ALA A 21 -16.68 9.96 12.76
N MET A 22 -17.08 8.73 12.45
CA MET A 22 -16.16 7.61 12.27
C MET A 22 -15.19 8.07 11.19
N ALA A 23 -13.94 8.35 11.56
CA ALA A 23 -12.88 8.56 10.59
C ALA A 23 -12.82 7.28 9.75
N GLY A 24 -13.22 7.38 8.49
CA GLY A 24 -13.26 6.24 7.58
C GLY A 24 -11.93 6.17 6.84
N THR A 25 -11.29 5.01 6.85
CA THR A 25 -10.11 4.75 6.01
C THR A 25 -10.45 4.89 4.53
N ASP A 26 -9.61 5.61 3.79
CA ASP A 26 -9.69 5.65 2.32
C ASP A 26 -9.23 4.31 1.70
N SER A 27 -9.83 3.93 0.57
CA SER A 27 -9.33 2.81 -0.24
C SER A 27 -8.26 3.30 -1.23
N ASN A 28 -7.11 2.65 -1.22
CA ASN A 28 -5.95 3.03 -2.01
C ASN A 28 -5.48 1.87 -2.87
N ASP A 29 -5.67 1.99 -4.19
CA ASP A 29 -5.35 0.92 -5.12
C ASP A 29 -3.97 1.12 -5.78
N VAL A 30 -3.19 0.05 -5.82
CA VAL A 30 -2.01 -0.12 -6.68
C VAL A 30 -2.18 -1.37 -7.54
N TYR A 31 -1.67 -1.31 -8.76
CA TYR A 31 -1.86 -2.35 -9.76
C TYR A 31 -0.51 -2.90 -10.21
N LEU A 32 -0.30 -4.21 -10.06
CA LEU A 32 0.86 -4.92 -10.57
C LEU A 32 0.46 -5.68 -11.83
N HIS A 33 0.94 -5.24 -12.98
CA HIS A 33 0.65 -5.85 -14.27
C HIS A 33 1.58 -7.04 -14.47
N VAL A 34 1.01 -8.23 -14.59
CA VAL A 34 1.77 -9.48 -14.75
C VAL A 34 1.14 -10.24 -15.91
N ASN A 35 1.93 -10.51 -16.95
CA ASN A 35 1.43 -11.22 -18.12
C ASN A 35 0.93 -12.63 -17.74
N GLY A 36 -0.29 -12.99 -18.16
CA GLY A 36 -0.85 -14.32 -17.88
C GLY A 36 -1.18 -14.58 -16.41
N ILE A 37 -1.30 -13.55 -15.56
CA ILE A 37 -1.75 -13.72 -14.18
C ILE A 37 -3.14 -14.34 -14.11
N THR A 38 -3.27 -15.33 -13.26
CA THR A 38 -4.51 -16.06 -12.97
C THR A 38 -4.98 -15.85 -11.54
N ASP A 39 -4.04 -15.65 -10.60
CA ASP A 39 -4.34 -15.32 -9.21
C ASP A 39 -3.18 -14.53 -8.58
N CYS A 40 -3.48 -13.83 -7.48
CA CYS A 40 -2.45 -13.23 -6.64
C CYS A 40 -2.92 -12.99 -5.20
N THR A 41 -1.97 -13.00 -4.26
CA THR A 41 -2.18 -12.58 -2.88
C THR A 41 -1.08 -11.63 -2.43
N PHE A 42 -1.38 -10.82 -1.41
CA PHE A 42 -0.42 -9.96 -0.74
C PHE A 42 -0.67 -10.03 0.76
N GLU A 43 0.18 -10.80 1.46
CA GLU A 43 0.07 -11.00 2.90
C GLU A 43 0.95 -9.99 3.62
N VAL A 44 0.33 -9.07 4.37
CA VAL A 44 1.05 -8.00 5.07
C VAL A 44 1.80 -8.56 6.27
N THR A 45 3.10 -8.30 6.33
CA THR A 45 3.99 -8.66 7.43
C THR A 45 4.21 -7.50 8.40
N ALA A 46 4.26 -6.27 7.88
CA ALA A 46 4.41 -5.05 8.68
C ALA A 46 3.78 -3.84 7.96
N HIS A 47 3.49 -2.77 8.69
CA HIS A 47 2.99 -1.52 8.11
C HIS A 47 3.32 -0.33 9.01
N ASP A 48 3.31 0.87 8.43
CA ASP A 48 3.26 2.13 9.16
C ASP A 48 2.30 3.13 8.50
N SER A 49 1.54 3.82 9.33
CA SER A 49 0.60 4.86 8.91
C SER A 49 0.39 5.87 10.02
N THR A 50 0.26 7.15 9.67
CA THR A 50 0.06 8.23 10.66
C THR A 50 -1.28 8.14 11.40
N LYS A 51 -2.19 7.29 10.92
CA LYS A 51 -3.60 7.15 11.31
C LYS A 51 -4.12 5.74 10.96
N ASP A 52 -5.44 5.57 11.03
CA ASP A 52 -6.20 4.36 10.73
C ASP A 52 -5.66 3.56 9.53
N TYR A 53 -5.42 2.27 9.80
CA TYR A 53 -5.13 1.22 8.83
C TYR A 53 -6.16 0.10 9.07
N ASP A 54 -6.95 -0.24 8.06
CA ASP A 54 -8.04 -1.23 8.11
C ASP A 54 -7.73 -2.46 7.23
N GLY A 55 -6.44 -2.73 7.05
CA GLY A 55 -5.97 -3.90 6.32
C GLY A 55 -5.69 -3.67 4.83
N THR A 56 -5.18 -4.73 4.22
CA THR A 56 -4.82 -4.80 2.81
C THR A 56 -5.46 -6.03 2.19
N THR A 57 -5.97 -5.90 0.97
CA THR A 57 -6.47 -7.03 0.18
C THR A 57 -5.79 -7.07 -1.18
N ALA A 58 -5.70 -8.25 -1.78
CA ALA A 58 -5.18 -8.45 -3.12
C ALA A 58 -6.08 -9.40 -3.90
N LYS A 59 -6.21 -9.16 -5.20
CA LYS A 59 -6.90 -10.07 -6.12
C LYS A 59 -6.43 -9.87 -7.55
N ALA A 60 -6.42 -10.94 -8.33
CA ALA A 60 -6.23 -10.85 -9.77
C ALA A 60 -7.51 -10.33 -10.44
N GLU A 61 -7.40 -9.27 -11.23
CA GLU A 61 -8.47 -8.78 -12.10
C GLU A 61 -7.90 -8.10 -13.36
N SER A 62 -8.51 -8.36 -14.52
CA SER A 62 -8.16 -7.72 -15.79
C SER A 62 -6.66 -7.78 -16.16
N GLY A 63 -6.00 -8.93 -15.90
CA GLY A 63 -4.58 -9.12 -16.20
C GLY A 63 -3.62 -8.43 -15.22
N LYS A 64 -4.10 -8.05 -14.03
CA LYS A 64 -3.33 -7.35 -13.00
C LYS A 64 -3.58 -7.97 -11.64
N CYS A 65 -2.60 -7.91 -10.76
CA CYS A 65 -2.83 -8.01 -9.33
C CYS A 65 -3.23 -6.62 -8.80
N LYS A 66 -4.49 -6.46 -8.41
CA LYS A 66 -4.96 -5.26 -7.72
C LYS A 66 -4.75 -5.45 -6.23
N ILE A 67 -3.98 -4.56 -5.62
CA ILE A 67 -3.78 -4.50 -4.17
C ILE A 67 -4.48 -3.23 -3.66
N THR A 68 -5.38 -3.40 -2.71
CA THR A 68 -6.11 -2.29 -2.06
C THR A 68 -5.66 -2.19 -0.62
N VAL A 69 -5.03 -1.05 -0.28
CA VAL A 69 -4.66 -0.69 1.10
C VAL A 69 -5.73 0.25 1.65
N LYS A 70 -6.38 -0.13 2.75
CA LYS A 70 -7.31 0.77 3.45
C LYS A 70 -6.57 1.55 4.51
N ALA A 71 -6.28 2.81 4.22
CA ALA A 71 -5.52 3.67 5.11
C ALA A 71 -5.79 5.15 4.83
N ASP A 72 -5.67 5.96 5.88
CA ASP A 72 -5.80 7.40 5.80
C ASP A 72 -4.65 8.08 5.04
N ARG A 73 -4.95 9.15 4.30
CA ARG A 73 -3.96 9.94 3.56
C ARG A 73 -3.41 11.10 4.37
N LYS A 74 -2.61 10.80 5.40
CA LYS A 74 -1.95 11.82 6.22
C LYS A 74 -0.43 11.69 6.10
N LYS A 75 0.16 12.61 5.34
CA LYS A 75 1.61 12.68 5.11
C LYS A 75 2.39 12.81 6.43
N SER A 76 3.41 11.98 6.57
CA SER A 76 4.36 12.01 7.68
C SER A 76 5.76 11.68 7.16
N SER A 77 6.77 12.34 7.72
CA SER A 77 8.17 11.94 7.52
C SER A 77 8.48 10.63 8.25
N GLY A 78 7.83 10.35 9.39
CA GLY A 78 8.05 9.08 10.12
C GLY A 78 7.69 7.84 9.28
N VAL A 79 6.63 7.92 8.45
CA VAL A 79 6.27 6.84 7.52
C VAL A 79 7.30 6.71 6.39
N ALA A 80 7.89 7.83 5.96
CA ALA A 80 8.98 7.82 4.98
C ALA A 80 10.26 7.21 5.53
N ASP A 81 10.61 7.55 6.77
CA ASP A 81 11.75 6.96 7.50
C ASP A 81 11.52 5.46 7.68
N TRP A 82 10.33 5.04 8.11
CA TRP A 82 9.97 3.62 8.26
C TRP A 82 10.07 2.86 6.93
N PHE A 83 9.56 3.44 5.83
CA PHE A 83 9.70 2.85 4.50
C PHE A 83 11.16 2.67 4.10
N ALA A 84 12.00 3.70 4.33
CA ALA A 84 13.42 3.62 4.04
C ALA A 84 14.13 2.57 4.90
N ASP A 85 13.75 2.43 6.16
CA ASP A 85 14.28 1.41 7.07
C ASP A 85 13.93 -0.02 6.60
N GLN A 86 12.70 -0.26 6.14
CA GLN A 86 12.32 -1.57 5.57
C GLN A 86 13.05 -1.86 4.27
N VAL A 87 13.25 -0.86 3.40
CA VAL A 87 14.06 -1.02 2.19
C VAL A 87 15.54 -1.26 2.53
N GLY A 88 16.04 -0.69 3.63
CA GLY A 88 17.38 -0.93 4.14
C GLY A 88 18.47 -0.71 3.07
N THR A 89 19.29 -1.73 2.82
CA THR A 89 20.35 -1.70 1.80
C THR A 89 19.88 -2.03 0.39
N GLY A 90 18.59 -2.32 0.22
CA GLY A 90 17.98 -2.60 -1.07
C GLY A 90 17.73 -1.34 -1.88
N ASN A 91 16.72 -1.36 -2.72
CA ASN A 91 16.39 -0.25 -3.61
C ASN A 91 14.88 -0.03 -3.66
N ALA A 92 14.48 1.16 -4.10
CA ALA A 92 13.09 1.53 -4.35
C ALA A 92 12.95 2.23 -5.70
N ILE A 93 11.76 2.13 -6.27
CA ILE A 93 11.30 2.87 -7.45
C ILE A 93 9.98 3.54 -7.13
N ALA A 94 9.72 4.66 -7.78
CA ALA A 94 8.44 5.36 -7.71
C ALA A 94 7.80 5.42 -9.09
N CYS A 95 6.50 5.66 -9.12
CA CYS A 95 5.81 6.02 -10.35
C CYS A 95 6.39 7.31 -10.97
N ASP A 96 6.60 8.32 -10.14
CA ASP A 96 7.29 9.55 -10.48
C ASP A 96 8.07 10.04 -9.25
N SER A 97 9.33 10.44 -9.42
CA SER A 97 10.17 10.94 -8.33
C SER A 97 11.28 11.84 -8.86
N SER A 98 11.60 12.87 -8.07
CA SER A 98 12.78 13.72 -8.26
C SER A 98 13.98 13.31 -7.41
N GLY A 99 13.87 12.21 -6.65
CA GLY A 99 14.89 11.78 -5.68
C GLY A 99 14.88 10.27 -5.41
N PRO A 100 15.87 9.78 -4.65
CA PRO A 100 16.05 8.36 -4.41
C PRO A 100 15.02 7.74 -3.46
N MET A 101 14.48 8.53 -2.54
CA MET A 101 13.53 8.13 -1.51
C MET A 101 12.50 9.24 -1.29
N PRO A 102 11.31 8.91 -0.77
CA PRO A 102 10.30 9.92 -0.44
C PRO A 102 10.68 10.67 0.84
N ASP A 103 10.40 11.97 0.90
CA ASP A 103 10.54 12.74 2.15
C ASP A 103 9.33 12.57 3.08
N LYS A 104 8.16 12.27 2.51
CA LYS A 104 6.89 12.08 3.23
C LYS A 104 6.00 11.06 2.53
N LEU A 105 5.39 10.20 3.31
CA LEU A 105 4.44 9.19 2.86
C LEU A 105 3.15 9.27 3.68
N ASN A 106 2.04 8.82 3.09
CA ASN A 106 0.75 8.70 3.77
C ASN A 106 0.71 7.43 4.63
N PHE A 107 1.14 6.32 4.04
CA PHE A 107 1.25 4.99 4.66
C PHE A 107 2.25 4.14 3.85
N ALA A 108 2.74 3.08 4.47
CA ALA A 108 3.55 2.04 3.85
C ALA A 108 3.15 0.67 4.40
N VAL A 109 3.18 -0.36 3.54
CA VAL A 109 2.92 -1.75 3.92
C VAL A 109 4.03 -2.63 3.36
N GLU A 110 4.59 -3.49 4.19
CA GLU A 110 5.48 -4.56 3.79
C GLU A 110 4.68 -5.86 3.76
N GLY A 111 4.93 -6.70 2.76
CA GLY A 111 4.30 -8.00 2.69
C GLY A 111 4.95 -8.97 1.71
N THR A 112 4.36 -10.16 1.67
CA THR A 112 4.72 -11.22 0.75
C THR A 112 3.75 -11.23 -0.41
N LEU A 113 4.27 -11.00 -1.62
CA LEU A 113 3.52 -11.08 -2.87
C LEU A 113 3.59 -12.50 -3.42
N VAL A 114 2.43 -13.12 -3.66
CA VAL A 114 2.33 -14.40 -4.39
C VAL A 114 1.62 -14.16 -5.70
N ILE A 115 2.22 -14.63 -6.80
CA ILE A 115 1.69 -14.51 -8.16
C ILE A 115 1.51 -15.92 -8.73
N THR A 116 0.34 -16.18 -9.30
CA THR A 116 0.05 -17.44 -9.98
C THR A 116 -0.18 -17.18 -11.48
N GLN A 117 0.62 -17.83 -12.33
CA GLN A 117 0.53 -17.82 -13.80
C GLN A 117 0.26 -19.24 -14.31
N GLY A 118 -1.02 -19.65 -14.35
CA GLY A 118 -1.37 -21.04 -14.61
C GLY A 118 -0.88 -21.94 -13.48
N ASP A 119 -0.04 -22.94 -13.78
CA ASP A 119 0.50 -23.86 -12.77
C ASP A 119 1.79 -23.33 -12.07
N LYS A 120 2.30 -22.16 -12.50
CA LYS A 120 3.52 -21.54 -11.94
C LYS A 120 3.15 -20.59 -10.82
N VAL A 121 3.76 -20.79 -9.65
CA VAL A 121 3.62 -19.92 -8.46
C VAL A 121 4.96 -19.24 -8.18
N THR A 122 4.93 -17.91 -8.05
CA THR A 122 6.10 -17.08 -7.71
C THR A 122 5.84 -16.35 -6.40
N THR A 123 6.75 -16.45 -5.44
CA THR A 123 6.64 -15.81 -4.12
C THR A 123 7.80 -14.84 -3.90
N CYS A 124 7.47 -13.56 -3.77
CA CYS A 124 8.41 -12.48 -3.49
C CYS A 124 8.15 -11.93 -2.08
N GLU A 125 9.08 -12.16 -1.17
CA GLU A 125 9.00 -11.69 0.22
C GLU A 125 9.48 -10.24 0.35
N ASN A 126 9.17 -9.61 1.50
CA ASN A 126 9.67 -8.30 1.89
C ASN A 126 9.43 -7.19 0.85
N LEU A 127 8.31 -7.25 0.12
CA LEU A 127 7.95 -6.21 -0.83
C LEU A 127 7.26 -5.08 -0.07
N VAL A 128 7.82 -3.87 -0.15
CA VAL A 128 7.29 -2.68 0.51
C VAL A 128 6.57 -1.81 -0.52
N LEU A 129 5.27 -1.62 -0.32
CA LEU A 129 4.43 -0.72 -1.11
C LEU A 129 4.09 0.50 -0.28
N ALA A 130 4.25 1.69 -0.85
CA ALA A 130 3.90 2.91 -0.15
C ALA A 130 3.21 3.92 -1.05
N GLN A 131 2.36 4.73 -0.43
CA GLN A 131 1.72 5.85 -1.10
C GLN A 131 2.21 7.16 -0.50
N GLY A 132 2.67 8.05 -1.35
CA GLY A 132 2.86 9.47 -1.06
C GLY A 132 2.02 10.33 -1.98
N ASN A 133 2.51 11.55 -2.22
CA ASN A 133 1.92 12.44 -3.21
C ASN A 133 3.02 13.22 -3.93
N ILE A 134 2.68 13.78 -5.08
CA ILE A 134 3.49 14.80 -5.74
C ILE A 134 2.84 16.15 -5.49
N ALA A 135 3.54 17.04 -4.76
CA ALA A 135 2.99 18.31 -4.32
C ALA A 135 2.56 19.23 -5.48
N VAL A 136 3.32 19.23 -6.58
CA VAL A 136 3.05 20.08 -7.76
C VAL A 136 1.86 19.61 -8.61
N ALA A 137 1.56 18.31 -8.59
CA ALA A 137 0.51 17.72 -9.40
C ALA A 137 -0.77 17.40 -8.60
N PHE A 138 -0.73 17.51 -7.27
CA PHE A 138 -1.81 17.09 -6.36
C PHE A 138 -2.25 15.63 -6.57
N THR A 139 -1.42 14.81 -7.22
CA THR A 139 -1.69 13.40 -7.50
C THR A 139 -1.06 12.51 -6.42
N ASN A 140 -1.70 11.38 -6.18
CA ASN A 140 -1.09 10.30 -5.40
C ASN A 140 0.06 9.71 -6.21
N ASN A 141 1.12 9.33 -5.51
CA ASN A 141 2.29 8.70 -6.10
C ASN A 141 2.62 7.43 -5.32
N TRP A 142 2.92 6.36 -6.03
CA TRP A 142 3.22 5.08 -5.43
C TRP A 142 4.69 4.72 -5.54
N TRP A 143 5.17 4.06 -4.49
CA TRP A 143 6.51 3.55 -4.33
C TRP A 143 6.47 2.03 -4.17
N LEU A 144 7.49 1.38 -4.69
CA LEU A 144 7.75 -0.04 -4.54
C LEU A 144 9.23 -0.20 -4.19
N GLY A 145 9.52 -0.91 -3.11
CA GLY A 145 10.89 -1.22 -2.71
C GLY A 145 10.97 -2.55 -1.99
N SER A 146 12.18 -2.98 -1.66
CA SER A 146 12.44 -4.19 -0.86
C SER A 146 13.90 -4.16 -0.40
N PRO A 147 14.27 -4.81 0.72
CA PRO A 147 15.66 -5.07 1.05
C PRO A 147 16.34 -6.02 0.05
N ASP A 148 15.55 -6.83 -0.67
CA ASP A 148 16.03 -7.92 -1.53
C ASP A 148 16.11 -7.55 -3.03
N VAL A 149 15.81 -6.29 -3.37
CA VAL A 149 15.90 -5.81 -4.76
C VAL A 149 17.19 -5.09 -5.07
N LYS A 150 17.70 -5.31 -6.28
CA LYS A 150 18.82 -4.57 -6.86
C LYS A 150 18.32 -3.69 -7.99
N SER A 151 18.90 -2.50 -8.15
CA SER A 151 18.65 -1.68 -9.35
C SER A 151 19.37 -2.31 -10.55
N GLY A 152 18.63 -2.61 -11.62
CA GLY A 152 19.16 -3.13 -12.89
C GLY A 152 19.82 -2.07 -13.79
N GLY A 153 19.99 -0.84 -13.30
CA GLY A 153 20.52 0.28 -14.08
C GLY A 153 20.92 1.48 -13.22
N VAL A 154 20.42 2.67 -13.56
CA VAL A 154 20.62 3.88 -12.75
C VAL A 154 19.83 3.71 -11.43
N PRO A 155 20.46 3.90 -10.26
CA PRO A 155 19.77 3.86 -8.98
C PRO A 155 18.48 4.70 -9.02
N TYR A 156 17.38 4.17 -8.47
CA TYR A 156 16.10 4.86 -8.27
C TYR A 156 15.28 5.21 -9.52
N ILE A 157 15.81 4.99 -10.73
CA ILE A 157 15.13 5.22 -12.01
C ILE A 157 15.04 3.93 -12.85
N GLY A 158 15.95 2.99 -12.64
CA GLY A 158 15.98 1.71 -13.35
C GLY A 158 15.01 0.67 -12.78
N PRO A 159 14.73 -0.40 -13.55
CA PRO A 159 13.94 -1.51 -13.05
C PRO A 159 14.60 -2.13 -11.81
N LEU A 160 13.77 -2.64 -10.91
CA LEU A 160 14.23 -3.44 -9.77
C LEU A 160 14.24 -4.91 -10.14
N LEU A 161 15.24 -5.64 -9.66
CA LEU A 161 15.38 -7.08 -9.85
C LEU A 161 15.35 -7.77 -8.48
N GLN A 162 14.43 -8.69 -8.28
CA GLN A 162 14.36 -9.55 -7.09
C GLN A 162 14.46 -11.02 -7.48
N SER A 163 15.16 -11.80 -6.67
CA SER A 163 15.16 -13.26 -6.76
C SER A 163 14.04 -13.80 -5.88
N CYS A 164 12.96 -14.28 -6.49
CA CYS A 164 11.76 -14.80 -5.83
C CYS A 164 11.73 -16.33 -5.85
N SER A 165 11.07 -16.95 -4.86
CA SER A 165 10.85 -18.40 -4.84
C SER A 165 9.86 -18.80 -5.94
N SER A 166 10.02 -19.99 -6.52
CA SER A 166 9.22 -20.47 -7.66
C SER A 166 8.46 -21.78 -7.39
N GLY A 167 8.43 -22.25 -6.15
CA GLY A 167 7.96 -23.60 -5.79
C GLY A 167 8.82 -24.75 -6.34
N GLY A 168 9.78 -24.46 -7.24
CA GLY A 168 10.76 -25.40 -7.80
C GLY A 168 12.16 -25.28 -7.18
N ARG A 169 13.16 -25.89 -7.83
CA ARG A 169 14.55 -25.92 -7.34
C ARG A 169 15.34 -24.63 -7.56
N LEU A 170 14.94 -23.80 -8.53
CA LEU A 170 15.64 -22.56 -8.86
C LEU A 170 14.72 -21.36 -8.63
N PRO A 171 15.22 -20.26 -8.04
CA PRO A 171 14.44 -19.04 -7.93
C PRO A 171 14.13 -18.47 -9.32
N GLN A 172 13.12 -17.62 -9.37
CA GLN A 172 12.78 -16.82 -10.54
C GLN A 172 13.17 -15.38 -10.32
N VAL A 173 13.60 -14.72 -11.39
CA VAL A 173 13.90 -13.29 -11.32
C VAL A 173 12.64 -12.53 -11.67
N VAL A 174 12.23 -11.63 -10.78
CA VAL A 174 11.12 -10.71 -11.01
C VAL A 174 11.67 -9.32 -11.23
N THR A 175 11.32 -8.75 -12.37
CA THR A 175 11.67 -7.39 -12.75
C THR A 175 10.48 -6.46 -12.51
N TYR A 176 10.65 -5.42 -11.68
CA TYR A 176 9.63 -4.40 -11.39
C TYR A 176 9.99 -3.10 -12.11
N SER A 177 9.01 -2.46 -12.75
CA SER A 177 9.22 -1.17 -13.42
C SER A 177 7.95 -0.32 -13.45
N PRO A 178 8.03 1.00 -13.28
CA PRO A 178 6.89 1.88 -13.49
C PRO A 178 6.65 2.10 -15.00
N PRO A 179 5.45 1.84 -15.56
CA PRO A 179 5.10 2.30 -16.91
C PRO A 179 5.06 3.83 -16.93
N GLN A 180 5.50 4.48 -18.02
CA GLN A 180 5.44 5.94 -18.14
C GLN A 180 4.32 6.36 -19.10
N PRO A 181 3.40 7.26 -18.70
CA PRO A 181 3.27 7.91 -17.39
C PRO A 181 2.72 6.95 -16.30
N CYS A 182 3.11 7.17 -15.05
CA CYS A 182 2.75 6.33 -13.90
C CYS A 182 2.02 7.10 -12.81
N VAL A 183 1.07 6.46 -12.14
CA VAL A 183 0.41 7.00 -10.92
C VAL A 183 0.37 5.93 -9.84
N ASN A 184 -0.17 4.76 -10.16
CA ASN A 184 -0.35 3.64 -9.24
C ASN A 184 -0.23 2.27 -9.95
N ASN A 185 0.62 2.17 -10.98
CA ASN A 185 0.78 0.96 -11.77
C ASN A 185 2.26 0.56 -11.78
N PHE A 186 2.56 -0.74 -11.71
CA PHE A 186 3.90 -1.27 -11.94
C PHE A 186 3.79 -2.47 -12.88
N ASN A 187 4.76 -2.64 -13.76
CA ASN A 187 4.91 -3.84 -14.57
C ASN A 187 5.84 -4.81 -13.86
N LEU A 188 5.42 -6.07 -13.80
CA LEU A 188 6.19 -7.18 -13.25
C LEU A 188 6.41 -8.22 -14.36
N VAL A 189 7.68 -8.49 -14.66
CA VAL A 189 8.09 -9.54 -15.58
C VAL A 189 8.75 -10.65 -14.77
N VAL A 190 8.15 -11.85 -14.81
CA VAL A 190 8.69 -13.05 -14.15
C VAL A 190 9.45 -13.86 -15.18
N GLU A 191 10.75 -14.01 -15.00
CA GLU A 191 11.67 -14.77 -15.87
C GLU A 191 11.89 -16.20 -15.36
#